data_AF-A0A925SPZ2-F1
#
_entry.id   AF-A0A925SPZ2-F1
#
_cell.length_a   1.000
_cell.length_b   1.000
_cell.length_c   1.000
_cell.angle_alpha   90.00
_cell.angle_beta   90.00
_cell.angle_gamma   90.00
#
_symmetry.space_group_name_H-M   'P 1'
#
loop_
_entity.id
_entity.type
_entity.pdbx_description
1 polymer ?
#
loop_
_entity_poly.entity_id
_entity_poly.type
_entity_poly.pdbx_seq_one_letter_code
_entity_poly.pdbx_strand_id
1 'polypeptide(L)'
;MRSFEKVSYSENLRKLQEFRDWLIQHRIPTAKSRFESIIINMEDINEHYETHLLNELIKDKGNVHLWYTLMESSAYITVYEMVKSLEDHRIPKRAIRNALEGPFLPMDENSGDKNVNPRNHLFELELAGKLYKKNLKIVGFEDVQFIFDNYYFHVQCKRLFSKKNISHNIISAHKQLSTDIRTTNSRGIRFWCKIFTRLKIAALSPEYQAAIPIILVINSTSKGTD
;
A
#
# COMPACT_ATOMS: atom_id res chain seq x y z
N MET A 1 28.29 3.18 -8.93
CA MET A 1 27.69 2.65 -7.68
C MET A 1 26.68 3.66 -7.18
N ARG A 2 25.37 3.35 -7.21
CA ARG A 2 24.39 4.13 -6.43
C ARG A 2 24.63 3.74 -4.97
N SER A 3 25.09 4.67 -4.14
CA SER A 3 25.07 4.47 -2.69
C SER A 3 23.63 4.17 -2.31
N PHE A 4 23.39 3.07 -1.59
CA PHE A 4 22.11 2.89 -0.93
C PHE A 4 21.94 4.09 -0.01
N GLU A 5 20.98 4.97 -0.31
CA GLU A 5 20.60 6.06 0.59
C GLU A 5 20.36 5.44 1.96
N LYS A 6 21.16 5.87 2.94
CA LYS A 6 21.05 5.37 4.30
C LYS A 6 19.70 5.84 4.83
N VAL A 7 18.72 4.94 4.91
CA VAL A 7 17.38 5.26 5.43
C VAL A 7 17.56 5.70 6.89
N SER A 8 17.31 6.97 7.16
CA SER A 8 17.38 7.50 8.53
C SER A 8 16.07 7.25 9.24
N TYR A 9 16.08 6.49 10.34
CA TYR A 9 14.87 6.23 11.14
C TYR A 9 14.26 7.53 11.67
N SER A 10 15.10 8.48 12.07
CA SER A 10 14.67 9.80 12.53
C SER A 10 13.94 10.60 11.44
N GLU A 11 14.38 10.49 10.19
CA GLU A 11 13.73 11.16 9.06
C GLU A 11 12.38 10.51 8.73
N ASN A 12 12.30 9.19 8.78
CA ASN A 12 11.03 8.48 8.62
C ASN A 12 10.04 8.86 9.72
N LEU A 13 10.50 8.89 10.98
CA LEU A 13 9.68 9.30 12.12
C LEU A 13 9.18 10.75 11.95
N ARG A 14 10.06 11.68 11.57
CA ARG A 14 9.70 13.07 11.29
C ARG A 14 8.60 13.17 10.24
N LYS A 15 8.73 12.45 9.11
CA LYS A 15 7.69 12.44 8.05
C LYS A 15 6.36 11.82 8.50
N LEU A 16 6.40 10.80 9.36
CA LEU A 16 5.18 10.23 9.92
C LEU A 16 4.48 11.21 10.86
N GLN A 17 5.24 11.94 11.68
CA GLN A 17 4.69 12.98 12.56
C GLN A 17 4.08 14.12 11.74
N GLU A 18 4.75 14.58 10.68
CA GLU A 18 4.16 15.55 9.74
C GLU A 18 2.87 15.02 9.11
N PHE A 19 2.83 13.74 8.72
CA PHE A 19 1.62 13.15 8.18
C PHE A 19 0.51 13.08 9.22
N ARG A 20 0.82 12.76 10.49
CA ARG A 20 -0.15 12.80 11.60
C ARG A 20 -0.75 14.19 11.75
N ASP A 21 0.08 15.23 11.76
CA ASP A 21 -0.38 16.62 11.90
C ASP A 21 -1.26 17.03 10.72
N TRP A 22 -0.88 16.62 9.50
CA TRP A 22 -1.69 16.82 8.32
C TRP A 22 -3.05 16.10 8.40
N LEU A 23 -3.10 14.87 8.92
CA LEU A 23 -4.35 14.11 9.11
C LEU A 23 -5.27 14.83 10.10
N ILE A 24 -4.71 15.36 11.20
CA ILE A 24 -5.44 16.13 12.22
C ILE A 24 -6.03 17.40 11.59
N GLN A 25 -5.23 18.16 10.83
CA GLN A 25 -5.68 19.36 10.11
C GLN A 25 -6.86 19.05 9.17
N HIS A 26 -6.87 17.87 8.56
CA HIS A 26 -7.93 17.41 7.66
C HIS A 26 -9.10 16.70 8.37
N ARG A 27 -9.13 16.72 9.71
CA ARG A 27 -10.17 16.08 10.56
C ARG A 27 -10.27 14.57 10.32
N ILE A 28 -9.15 13.91 10.07
CA ILE A 28 -9.06 12.45 9.97
C ILE A 28 -8.54 11.92 11.32
N PRO A 29 -9.34 11.15 12.07
CA PRO A 29 -8.93 10.66 13.38
C PRO A 29 -7.84 9.60 13.26
N THR A 30 -6.79 9.74 14.06
CA THR A 30 -5.70 8.76 14.13
C THR A 30 -5.66 8.00 15.46
N ALA A 31 -6.35 8.48 16.50
CA ALA A 31 -6.32 7.86 17.82
C ALA A 31 -6.74 6.38 17.78
N LYS A 32 -5.94 5.53 18.45
CA LYS A 32 -6.12 4.06 18.50
C LYS A 32 -6.08 3.35 17.13
N SER A 33 -5.58 4.03 16.10
CA SER A 33 -5.37 3.42 14.78
C SER A 33 -4.06 2.63 14.73
N ARG A 34 -3.94 1.77 13.72
CA ARG A 34 -2.67 1.09 13.41
C ARG A 34 -1.54 2.09 13.15
N PHE A 35 -1.87 3.25 12.57
CA PHE A 35 -0.89 4.29 12.26
C PHE A 35 -0.24 4.89 13.51
N GLU A 36 -1.00 5.13 14.59
CA GLU A 36 -0.41 5.61 15.85
C GLU A 36 0.52 4.57 16.48
N SER A 37 0.15 3.28 16.42
CA SER A 37 1.05 2.21 16.86
C SER A 37 2.35 2.17 16.05
N ILE A 38 2.30 2.50 14.76
CA ILE A 38 3.50 2.61 13.91
C ILE A 38 4.37 3.78 14.34
N ILE A 39 3.78 4.94 14.68
CA ILE A 39 4.55 6.10 15.19
C ILE A 39 5.28 5.72 16.48
N ILE A 40 4.56 5.15 17.45
CA ILE A 40 5.15 4.72 18.74
C ILE A 40 6.28 3.71 18.50
N ASN A 41 6.06 2.70 17.65
CA ASN A 41 7.11 1.74 17.34
C ASN A 41 8.30 2.37 16.60
N MET A 42 8.07 3.39 15.77
CA MET A 42 9.16 4.11 15.09
C MET A 42 9.96 4.99 16.05
N GLU A 43 9.32 5.55 17.08
CA GLU A 43 10.00 6.22 18.20
C GLU A 43 10.90 5.23 18.95
N ASP A 44 10.36 4.06 19.32
CA ASP A 44 11.13 2.98 19.97
C ASP A 44 12.31 2.52 19.08
N ILE A 45 12.08 2.32 17.78
CA ILE A 45 13.13 1.92 16.83
C ILE A 45 14.22 3.00 16.75
N ASN A 46 13.85 4.28 16.70
CA ASN A 46 14.83 5.36 16.61
C ASN A 46 15.70 5.44 17.87
N GLU A 47 15.08 5.39 19.05
CA GLU A 47 15.79 5.41 20.34
C GLU A 47 16.74 4.20 20.49
N HIS A 48 16.27 2.99 20.19
CA HIS A 48 17.08 1.77 20.31
C HIS A 48 18.17 1.68 19.24
N TYR A 49 17.98 2.32 18.09
CA TYR A 49 19.03 2.44 17.07
C TYR A 49 20.16 3.37 17.52
N GLU A 50 19.81 4.52 18.09
CA GLU A 50 20.77 5.51 18.59
C GLU A 50 21.55 4.99 19.80
N THR A 51 20.93 4.17 20.65
CA THR A 51 21.55 3.56 21.84
C THR A 51 22.21 2.20 21.59
N HIS A 52 22.17 1.70 20.34
CA HIS A 52 22.71 0.38 19.94
C HIS A 52 22.04 -0.84 20.64
N LEU A 53 20.79 -0.72 21.07
CA LEU A 53 20.01 -1.76 21.77
C LEU A 53 18.94 -2.43 20.91
N LEU A 54 19.03 -2.36 19.57
CA LEU A 54 18.04 -2.97 18.67
C LEU A 54 17.75 -4.46 18.92
N ASN A 55 18.76 -5.23 19.35
CA ASN A 55 18.57 -6.65 19.63
C ASN A 55 17.61 -6.90 20.81
N GLU A 56 17.54 -5.98 21.76
CA GLU A 56 16.62 -6.05 22.89
C GLU A 56 15.20 -5.75 22.43
N LEU A 57 15.02 -4.70 21.62
CA LEU A 57 13.74 -4.36 21.00
C LEU A 57 13.19 -5.50 20.14
N ILE A 58 14.06 -6.19 19.38
CA ILE A 58 13.69 -7.37 18.59
C ILE A 58 13.20 -8.52 19.48
N LYS A 59 13.83 -8.73 20.64
CA LYS A 59 13.40 -9.77 21.60
C LYS A 59 12.07 -9.42 22.24
N ASP A 60 11.83 -8.15 22.56
CA ASP A 60 10.62 -7.67 23.20
C ASP A 60 9.41 -7.68 22.24
N LYS A 61 9.47 -6.95 21.12
CA LYS A 61 8.34 -6.81 20.19
C LYS A 61 8.24 -7.92 19.15
N GLY A 62 9.36 -8.59 18.87
CA GLY A 62 9.44 -9.62 17.84
C GLY A 62 9.70 -9.07 16.43
N ASN A 63 10.48 -9.82 15.64
CA ASN A 63 10.87 -9.46 14.27
C ASN A 63 9.69 -9.13 13.34
N VAL A 64 8.59 -9.89 13.42
CA VAL A 64 7.43 -9.71 12.54
C VAL A 64 6.78 -8.34 12.79
N HIS A 65 6.67 -7.94 14.05
CA HIS A 65 6.03 -6.69 14.45
C HIS A 65 6.84 -5.47 13.95
N LEU A 66 8.16 -5.51 14.14
CA LEU A 66 9.07 -4.46 13.68
C LEU A 66 9.13 -4.39 12.15
N TRP A 67 9.12 -5.54 11.47
CA TRP A 67 9.09 -5.58 10.01
C TRP A 67 7.84 -4.91 9.43
N TYR A 68 6.66 -5.18 10.00
CA TYR A 68 5.42 -4.49 9.59
C TYR A 68 5.45 -3.00 9.91
N THR A 69 6.05 -2.59 11.03
CA THR A 69 6.27 -1.17 11.37
C THR A 69 7.06 -0.46 10.27
N LEU A 70 8.20 -1.04 9.85
CA LEU A 70 9.07 -0.45 8.83
C LEU A 70 8.42 -0.46 7.43
N MET A 71 7.72 -1.54 7.08
CA MET A 71 7.03 -1.65 5.80
C MET A 71 5.89 -0.63 5.68
N GLU A 72 5.01 -0.56 6.67
CA GLU A 72 3.85 0.33 6.61
C GLU A 72 4.21 1.79 6.84
N SER A 73 5.23 2.10 7.65
CA SER A 73 5.74 3.48 7.75
C SER A 73 6.18 4.01 6.39
N SER A 74 6.96 3.23 5.63
CA SER A 74 7.35 3.59 4.26
C SER A 74 6.15 3.79 3.33
N ALA A 75 5.11 2.96 3.46
CA ALA A 75 3.87 3.11 2.70
C ALA A 75 3.17 4.43 3.05
N TYR A 76 2.96 4.73 4.34
CA TYR A 76 2.33 5.97 4.78
C TYR A 76 3.12 7.22 4.37
N ILE A 77 4.45 7.19 4.47
CA ILE A 77 5.30 8.29 3.98
C ILE A 77 5.07 8.49 2.48
N THR A 78 5.00 7.42 1.70
CA THR A 78 4.73 7.51 0.26
C THR A 78 3.34 8.10 -0.03
N VAL A 79 2.33 7.73 0.75
CA VAL A 79 0.99 8.31 0.65
C VAL A 79 1.04 9.80 0.99
N TYR A 80 1.68 10.18 2.10
CA TYR A 80 1.80 11.57 2.55
C TYR A 80 2.44 12.46 1.49
N GLU A 81 3.57 12.03 0.91
CA GLU A 81 4.28 12.77 -0.14
C GLU A 81 3.39 13.07 -1.36
N MET A 82 2.47 12.16 -1.69
CA MET A 82 1.48 12.39 -2.74
C MET A 82 0.38 13.34 -2.25
N VAL A 83 -0.31 13.01 -1.16
CA VAL A 83 -1.55 13.72 -0.78
C VAL A 83 -1.30 15.16 -0.34
N LYS A 84 -0.12 15.49 0.21
CA LYS A 84 0.23 16.86 0.58
C LYS A 84 0.35 17.81 -0.60
N SER A 85 0.52 17.28 -1.81
CA SER A 85 0.65 18.03 -3.06
C SER A 85 -0.66 18.15 -3.85
N LEU A 86 -1.72 17.45 -3.40
CA LEU A 86 -3.02 17.46 -4.06
C LEU A 86 -3.86 18.64 -3.54
N GLU A 87 -4.72 19.16 -4.42
CA GLU A 87 -5.76 20.08 -4.00
C GLU A 87 -6.82 19.37 -3.13
N ASP A 88 -7.42 20.11 -2.19
CA ASP A 88 -8.35 19.59 -1.18
C ASP A 88 -9.45 18.66 -1.73
N HIS A 89 -10.03 19.02 -2.88
CA HIS A 89 -11.11 18.27 -3.50
C HIS A 89 -10.66 16.95 -4.16
N ARG A 90 -9.35 16.77 -4.39
CA ARG A 90 -8.74 15.55 -4.95
C ARG A 90 -8.22 14.60 -3.88
N ILE A 91 -8.24 15.00 -2.61
CA ILE A 91 -7.76 14.18 -1.50
C ILE A 91 -8.71 13.00 -1.26
N PRO A 92 -8.24 11.74 -1.28
CA PRO A 92 -9.08 10.57 -1.05
C PRO A 92 -9.33 10.31 0.45
N LYS A 93 -9.99 11.26 1.14
CA LYS A 93 -10.18 11.23 2.61
C LYS A 93 -10.80 9.93 3.13
N ARG A 94 -11.74 9.34 2.38
CA ARG A 94 -12.38 8.07 2.74
C ARG A 94 -11.39 6.90 2.68
N ALA A 95 -10.63 6.79 1.59
CA ALA A 95 -9.64 5.73 1.45
C ALA A 95 -8.53 5.86 2.50
N ILE A 96 -8.09 7.09 2.80
CA ILE A 96 -7.11 7.36 3.86
C ILE A 96 -7.67 6.89 5.21
N ARG A 97 -8.89 7.29 5.58
CA ARG A 97 -9.52 6.85 6.84
C ARG A 97 -9.59 5.33 6.94
N ASN A 98 -10.08 4.68 5.89
CA ASN A 98 -10.17 3.22 5.86
C ASN A 98 -8.79 2.56 5.98
N ALA A 99 -7.72 3.17 5.44
CA ALA A 99 -6.37 2.62 5.51
C ALA A 99 -5.81 2.59 6.94
N LEU A 100 -6.21 3.53 7.80
CA LEU A 100 -5.77 3.64 9.19
C LEU A 100 -6.42 2.58 10.11
N GLU A 101 -7.55 2.00 9.69
CA GLU A 101 -8.32 1.04 10.48
C GLU A 101 -7.69 -0.36 10.51
N GLY A 102 -8.32 -1.25 11.28
CA GLY A 102 -7.95 -2.66 11.38
C GLY A 102 -6.81 -2.95 12.34
N PRO A 103 -6.51 -4.25 12.56
CA PRO A 103 -5.51 -4.67 13.52
C PRO A 103 -4.09 -4.36 13.04
N PHE A 104 -3.16 -4.33 14.00
CA PHE A 104 -1.76 -4.07 13.70
C PHE A 104 -1.14 -5.17 12.84
N LEU A 105 -1.37 -6.45 13.09
CA LEU A 105 -0.80 -7.52 12.25
C LEU A 105 -1.85 -8.06 11.27
N PRO A 106 -1.45 -8.43 10.03
CA PRO A 106 -2.39 -9.03 9.07
C PRO A 106 -3.00 -10.36 9.53
N MET A 107 -2.31 -11.09 10.41
CA MET A 107 -2.79 -12.37 10.95
C MET A 107 -4.00 -12.21 11.87
N ASP A 108 -4.23 -11.00 12.37
CA ASP A 108 -5.37 -10.68 13.23
C ASP A 108 -6.56 -10.15 12.39
N GLU A 109 -6.40 -10.03 11.07
CA GLU A 109 -7.49 -9.64 10.16
C GLU A 109 -8.52 -10.78 10.03
N ASN A 110 -9.79 -10.50 10.33
CA ASN A 110 -10.87 -11.44 10.10
C ASN A 110 -11.22 -11.50 8.60
N SER A 111 -10.77 -12.55 7.92
CA SER A 111 -11.01 -12.76 6.48
C SER A 111 -12.48 -12.95 6.07
N GLY A 112 -13.40 -13.09 7.03
CA GLY A 112 -14.84 -13.23 6.80
C GLY A 112 -15.60 -11.91 6.77
N ASP A 113 -15.00 -10.81 7.23
CA ASP A 113 -15.65 -9.51 7.23
C ASP A 113 -15.50 -8.86 5.85
N LYS A 114 -16.63 -8.75 5.13
CA LYS A 114 -16.69 -8.15 3.79
C LYS A 114 -16.57 -6.63 3.85
N ASN A 115 -16.72 -6.04 5.03
CA ASN A 115 -16.64 -4.60 5.21
C ASN A 115 -15.21 -4.20 5.58
N VAL A 116 -14.52 -3.70 4.56
CA VAL A 116 -13.27 -2.96 4.64
C VAL A 116 -12.07 -3.85 4.94
N ASN A 117 -11.14 -3.90 3.99
CA ASN A 117 -9.82 -4.46 4.21
C ASN A 117 -8.84 -3.28 4.27
N PRO A 118 -8.58 -2.70 5.47
CA PRO A 118 -7.82 -1.47 5.62
C PRO A 118 -6.47 -1.48 4.90
N ARG A 119 -5.78 -2.62 4.97
CA ARG A 119 -4.49 -2.81 4.32
C ARG A 119 -4.57 -2.87 2.79
N ASN A 120 -5.73 -3.20 2.20
CA ASN A 120 -5.93 -3.04 0.75
C ASN A 120 -5.96 -1.56 0.37
N HIS A 121 -6.67 -0.74 1.13
CA HIS A 121 -6.70 0.71 0.89
C HIS A 121 -5.32 1.34 1.05
N LEU A 122 -4.56 0.95 2.08
CA LEU A 122 -3.17 1.41 2.23
C LEU A 122 -2.33 1.03 1.00
N PHE A 123 -2.49 -0.21 0.52
CA PHE A 123 -1.77 -0.70 -0.64
C PHE A 123 -2.13 0.06 -1.94
N GLU A 124 -3.41 0.30 -2.19
CA GLU A 124 -3.89 1.11 -3.32
C GLU A 124 -3.33 2.54 -3.27
N LEU A 125 -3.40 3.18 -2.09
CA LEU A 125 -2.86 4.53 -1.89
C LEU A 125 -1.33 4.57 -2.06
N GLU A 126 -0.62 3.55 -1.57
CA GLU A 126 0.83 3.43 -1.76
C GLU A 126 1.18 3.30 -3.24
N LEU A 127 0.44 2.48 -3.99
CA LEU A 127 0.64 2.33 -5.43
C LEU A 127 0.40 3.65 -6.15
N ALA A 128 -0.70 4.35 -5.84
CA ALA A 128 -0.97 5.68 -6.39
C ALA A 128 0.18 6.66 -6.07
N GLY A 129 0.69 6.66 -4.84
CA GLY A 129 1.82 7.50 -4.45
C GLY A 129 3.13 7.17 -5.20
N LYS A 130 3.40 5.89 -5.45
CA LYS A 130 4.55 5.46 -6.26
C LYS A 130 4.42 5.91 -7.72
N LEU A 131 3.23 5.80 -8.31
CA LEU A 131 2.95 6.28 -9.67
C LEU A 131 3.04 7.81 -9.74
N TYR A 132 2.52 8.51 -8.74
CA TYR A 132 2.63 9.97 -8.60
C TYR A 132 4.10 10.43 -8.57
N LYS A 133 4.96 9.77 -7.77
CA LYS A 133 6.42 10.03 -7.74
C LYS A 133 7.11 9.78 -9.09
N LYS A 134 6.48 9.08 -10.03
CA LYS A 134 6.94 8.89 -11.41
C LYS A 134 6.32 9.88 -12.39
N ASN A 135 5.72 10.96 -11.90
CA ASN A 135 5.05 12.01 -12.67
C ASN A 135 3.84 11.51 -13.49
N LEU A 136 3.21 10.41 -13.06
CA LEU A 136 1.96 9.96 -13.65
C LEU A 136 0.78 10.74 -13.06
N LYS A 137 -0.13 11.17 -13.93
CA LYS A 137 -1.32 11.93 -13.51
C LYS A 137 -2.35 10.98 -12.93
N ILE A 138 -2.45 10.93 -11.60
CA ILE A 138 -3.49 10.16 -10.90
C ILE A 138 -4.84 10.88 -11.06
N VAL A 139 -5.87 10.14 -11.45
CA VAL A 139 -7.23 10.64 -11.68
C VAL A 139 -8.28 9.97 -10.80
N GLY A 140 -7.94 8.88 -10.10
CA GLY A 140 -8.85 8.17 -9.20
C GLY A 140 -8.13 7.21 -8.25
N PHE A 141 -8.79 6.87 -7.15
CA PHE A 141 -8.23 6.08 -6.04
C PHE A 141 -9.00 4.79 -5.71
N GLU A 142 -10.18 4.55 -6.28
CA GLU A 142 -10.86 3.26 -6.18
C GLU A 142 -10.19 2.31 -7.18
N ASP A 143 -9.20 1.52 -6.71
CA ASP A 143 -8.33 0.70 -7.56
C ASP A 143 -7.57 1.54 -8.64
N VAL A 144 -6.88 2.58 -8.16
CA VAL A 144 -5.90 3.46 -8.85
C VAL A 144 -6.09 3.68 -10.35
N GLN A 145 -6.45 4.91 -10.71
CA GLN A 145 -6.60 5.33 -12.09
C GLN A 145 -5.58 6.41 -12.43
N PHE A 146 -4.94 6.29 -13.60
CA PHE A 146 -3.96 7.28 -14.05
C PHE A 146 -3.99 7.48 -15.56
N ILE A 147 -3.44 8.62 -16.01
CA ILE A 147 -3.27 8.93 -17.43
C ILE A 147 -1.79 8.81 -17.79
N PHE A 148 -1.50 8.12 -18.89
CA PHE A 148 -0.19 8.06 -19.50
C PHE A 148 -0.35 8.07 -21.03
N ASP A 149 0.35 8.99 -21.71
CA ASP A 149 0.32 9.12 -23.17
C ASP A 149 -1.11 9.17 -23.77
N ASN A 150 -1.99 9.99 -23.18
CA ASN A 150 -3.41 10.11 -23.53
C ASN A 150 -4.28 8.84 -23.34
N TYR A 151 -3.72 7.78 -22.78
CA TYR A 151 -4.46 6.58 -22.38
C TYR A 151 -4.87 6.63 -20.92
N TYR A 152 -6.10 6.19 -20.65
CA TYR A 152 -6.63 6.04 -19.30
C TYR A 152 -6.37 4.61 -18.81
N PHE A 153 -5.62 4.49 -17.73
CA PHE A 153 -5.30 3.21 -17.10
C PHE A 153 -6.13 3.02 -15.84
N HIS A 154 -6.75 1.84 -15.72
CA HIS A 154 -7.44 1.38 -14.51
C HIS A 154 -6.66 0.22 -13.91
N VAL A 155 -6.28 0.32 -12.63
CA VAL A 155 -5.42 -0.67 -11.96
C VAL A 155 -6.16 -1.39 -10.83
N GLN A 156 -6.73 -2.54 -11.15
CA GLN A 156 -7.34 -3.39 -10.14
C GLN A 156 -6.27 -3.99 -9.21
N CYS A 157 -6.30 -3.59 -7.94
CA CYS A 157 -5.42 -4.05 -6.88
C CYS A 157 -6.15 -5.10 -6.05
N LYS A 158 -5.56 -6.30 -5.93
CA LYS A 158 -6.09 -7.34 -5.04
C LYS A 158 -4.98 -7.97 -4.21
N ARG A 159 -5.19 -8.00 -2.88
CA ARG A 159 -4.37 -8.77 -1.93
C ARG A 159 -4.89 -10.20 -1.86
N LEU A 160 -4.01 -11.17 -2.08
CA LEU A 160 -4.36 -12.60 -2.06
C LEU A 160 -4.27 -13.17 -0.64
N PHE A 161 -5.40 -13.57 -0.06
CA PHE A 161 -5.47 -14.22 1.26
C PHE A 161 -5.36 -15.74 1.20
N SER A 162 -5.67 -16.36 0.05
CA SER A 162 -5.65 -17.81 -0.10
C SER A 162 -5.38 -18.21 -1.55
N LYS A 163 -4.58 -19.28 -1.72
CA LYS A 163 -4.33 -19.90 -3.03
C LYS A 163 -5.61 -20.44 -3.68
N LYS A 164 -6.59 -20.89 -2.87
CA LYS A 164 -7.82 -21.52 -3.37
C LYS A 164 -8.72 -20.56 -4.15
N ASN A 165 -8.63 -19.26 -3.88
CA ASN A 165 -9.52 -18.25 -4.47
C ASN A 165 -8.86 -17.44 -5.60
N ILE A 166 -7.64 -17.79 -6.02
CA ILE A 166 -6.92 -17.05 -7.07
C ILE A 166 -7.75 -16.99 -8.35
N SER A 167 -8.24 -18.13 -8.84
CA SER A 167 -9.00 -18.20 -10.09
C SER A 167 -10.31 -17.39 -10.02
N HIS A 168 -11.02 -17.46 -8.89
CA HIS A 168 -12.25 -16.68 -8.70
C HIS A 168 -11.98 -15.18 -8.65
N ASN A 169 -10.92 -14.77 -7.94
CA ASN A 169 -10.50 -13.37 -7.88
C ASN A 169 -10.04 -12.87 -9.26
N ILE A 170 -9.38 -13.71 -10.06
CA ILE A 170 -8.99 -13.39 -11.45
C ILE A 170 -10.23 -13.14 -12.31
N ILE A 171 -11.24 -13.99 -12.21
CA ILE A 171 -12.49 -13.82 -12.97
C ILE A 171 -13.24 -12.57 -12.52
N SER A 172 -13.33 -12.32 -11.21
CA SER A 172 -14.01 -11.14 -10.66
C SER A 172 -13.32 -9.84 -11.10
N ALA A 173 -11.98 -9.76 -10.97
CA ALA A 173 -11.21 -8.60 -11.43
C ALA A 173 -11.29 -8.41 -12.95
N HIS A 174 -11.46 -9.49 -13.73
CA HIS A 174 -11.74 -9.38 -15.17
C HIS A 174 -13.04 -8.65 -15.43
N LYS A 175 -14.12 -9.09 -14.77
CA LYS A 175 -15.45 -8.51 -14.95
C LYS A 175 -15.47 -7.04 -14.56
N GLN A 176 -14.78 -6.67 -13.48
CA GLN A 176 -14.61 -5.28 -13.06
C GLN A 176 -13.88 -4.46 -14.12
N LEU A 177 -12.68 -4.88 -14.56
CA LEU A 177 -11.95 -4.15 -15.61
C LEU A 177 -12.71 -4.04 -16.93
N SER A 178 -13.41 -5.09 -17.35
CA SER A 178 -14.22 -5.01 -18.58
C SER A 178 -15.41 -4.06 -18.46
N THR A 179 -15.87 -3.75 -17.24
CA THR A 179 -16.92 -2.75 -17.00
C THR A 179 -16.34 -1.33 -16.94
N ASP A 180 -15.12 -1.20 -16.42
CA ASP A 180 -14.44 0.09 -16.24
C ASP A 180 -13.83 0.60 -17.56
N ILE A 181 -13.36 -0.30 -18.43
CA ILE A 181 -12.84 0.04 -19.77
C ILE A 181 -14.01 0.33 -20.71
N ARG A 182 -14.32 1.62 -20.88
CA ARG A 182 -15.45 2.08 -21.70
C ARG A 182 -15.07 2.55 -23.10
N THR A 183 -13.79 2.79 -23.37
CA THR A 183 -13.33 3.41 -24.63
C THR A 183 -12.11 2.73 -25.23
N THR A 184 -11.86 2.97 -26.51
CA THR A 184 -10.66 2.50 -27.23
C THR A 184 -9.35 3.06 -26.68
N ASN A 185 -9.41 4.15 -25.91
CA ASN A 185 -8.26 4.77 -25.23
C ASN A 185 -8.16 4.40 -23.75
N SER A 186 -8.94 3.42 -23.29
CA SER A 186 -8.82 2.85 -21.95
C SER A 186 -7.99 1.57 -21.98
N ARG A 187 -7.18 1.34 -20.94
CA ARG A 187 -6.34 0.15 -20.74
C ARG A 187 -6.52 -0.37 -19.33
N GLY A 188 -6.53 -1.69 -19.16
CA GLY A 188 -6.64 -2.33 -17.85
C GLY A 188 -5.32 -2.96 -17.42
N ILE A 189 -4.91 -2.67 -16.19
CA ILE A 189 -3.78 -3.35 -15.56
C ILE A 189 -4.33 -4.08 -14.32
N ARG A 190 -3.87 -5.31 -14.10
CA ARG A 190 -4.08 -5.99 -12.82
C ARG A 190 -2.80 -6.05 -12.05
N PHE A 191 -2.89 -5.68 -10.78
CA PHE A 191 -1.79 -5.74 -9.85
C PHE A 191 -2.13 -6.67 -8.70
N TRP A 192 -1.35 -7.73 -8.56
CA TRP A 192 -1.49 -8.69 -7.47
C TRP A 192 -0.34 -8.53 -6.48
N CYS A 193 -0.70 -8.27 -5.21
CA CYS A 193 0.25 -8.39 -4.12
C CYS A 193 0.05 -9.75 -3.44
N LYS A 194 1.05 -10.63 -3.57
CA LYS A 194 1.10 -11.89 -2.83
C LYS A 194 1.60 -11.57 -1.42
N ILE A 195 0.70 -11.58 -0.44
CA ILE A 195 1.11 -11.52 0.97
C ILE A 195 1.65 -12.90 1.32
N PHE A 196 2.87 -12.97 1.84
CA PHE A 196 3.36 -14.17 2.51
C PHE A 196 2.64 -14.34 3.85
N THR A 197 1.43 -14.91 3.83
CA THR A 197 0.79 -15.40 5.06
C THR A 197 1.26 -16.82 5.32
N ARG A 198 1.97 -17.02 6.45
CA ARG A 198 2.40 -18.29 7.06
C ARG A 198 2.74 -19.43 6.07
N LEU A 199 3.98 -19.47 5.61
CA LEU A 199 4.79 -20.69 5.45
C LEU A 199 6.18 -20.27 4.97
N LYS A 200 7.18 -20.40 5.85
CA LYS A 200 8.63 -20.23 5.60
C LYS A 200 9.14 -18.79 5.42
N ILE A 201 9.06 -17.95 6.46
CA ILE A 201 10.02 -16.83 6.58
C ILE A 201 11.42 -17.36 6.94
N ALA A 202 11.52 -18.54 7.57
CA ALA A 202 12.80 -19.14 7.98
C ALA A 202 13.51 -20.00 6.90
N ALA A 203 13.00 -20.12 5.67
CA ALA A 203 13.58 -21.04 4.67
C ALA A 203 13.55 -20.52 3.23
N LEU A 204 13.66 -19.20 3.03
CA LEU A 204 13.85 -18.62 1.70
C LEU A 204 15.23 -17.98 1.62
N SER A 205 16.00 -18.40 0.61
CA SER A 205 17.26 -17.75 0.22
C SER A 205 17.03 -16.26 -0.07
N PRO A 206 18.06 -15.40 0.09
CA PRO A 206 17.95 -13.94 -0.04
C PRO A 206 17.29 -13.46 -1.35
N GLU A 207 17.33 -14.28 -2.39
CA GLU A 207 16.76 -14.02 -3.71
C GLU A 207 15.20 -14.06 -3.78
N TYR A 208 14.50 -14.54 -2.74
CA TYR A 208 13.03 -14.68 -2.73
C TYR A 208 12.28 -13.72 -1.77
N GLN A 209 12.98 -12.77 -1.13
CA GLN A 209 12.36 -11.84 -0.16
C GLN A 209 11.63 -10.64 -0.79
N ALA A 210 11.66 -10.49 -2.11
CA ALA A 210 10.87 -9.47 -2.79
C ALA A 210 9.41 -9.93 -2.94
N ALA A 211 8.46 -9.14 -2.48
CA ALA A 211 7.09 -9.24 -2.97
C ALA A 211 7.13 -9.05 -4.50
N ILE A 212 7.01 -10.12 -5.27
CA ILE A 212 6.97 -10.04 -6.74
C ILE A 212 5.54 -9.62 -7.11
N PRO A 213 5.32 -8.38 -7.57
CA PRO A 213 4.03 -8.03 -8.11
C PRO A 213 3.83 -8.78 -9.43
N ILE A 214 2.75 -9.55 -9.52
CA ILE A 214 2.33 -10.10 -10.82
C ILE A 214 1.51 -9.00 -11.50
N ILE A 215 2.10 -8.40 -12.53
CA ILE A 215 1.44 -7.43 -13.40
C ILE A 215 0.89 -8.20 -14.60
N LEU A 216 -0.43 -8.23 -14.75
CA LEU A 216 -1.08 -8.74 -15.96
C LEU A 216 -1.71 -7.54 -16.70
N VAL A 217 -1.20 -7.23 -17.88
CA VAL A 217 -1.74 -6.17 -18.74
C VAL A 217 -2.84 -6.76 -19.60
N ILE A 218 -4.02 -6.15 -19.60
CA ILE A 218 -5.15 -6.56 -20.44
C ILE A 218 -5.46 -5.41 -21.39
N ASN A 219 -5.22 -5.66 -22.67
CA ASN A 219 -5.63 -4.76 -23.74
C ASN A 219 -7.03 -5.16 -24.20
N SER A 220 -7.99 -4.25 -24.14
CA SER A 220 -9.20 -4.36 -24.95
C SER A 220 -8.89 -3.80 -26.33
N THR A 221 -8.68 -4.66 -27.32
CA THR A 221 -8.96 -4.25 -28.69
C THR A 221 -10.48 -4.23 -28.80
N SER A 222 -11.08 -3.05 -28.99
CA SER A 222 -12.44 -2.99 -29.50
C SER A 222 -12.45 -3.83 -30.76
N LYS A 223 -13.27 -4.88 -30.80
CA LYS A 223 -13.59 -5.54 -32.05
C LYS A 223 -14.10 -4.43 -32.98
N GLY A 224 -13.32 -4.13 -34.02
CA GLY A 224 -13.83 -3.42 -35.17
C GLY A 224 -15.01 -4.22 -35.68
N THR A 225 -16.18 -3.59 -35.64
CA THR A 225 -17.26 -3.96 -36.54
C THR A 225 -16.83 -3.50 -37.93
N ASP A 226 -16.39 -4.45 -38.74
CA ASP A 226 -16.62 -4.48 -40.19
C ASP A 226 -17.30 -5.81 -40.50
#